data_AF-A0AAF0DRB8-F1
#
_entry.id   AF-A0AAF0DRB8-F1
#
_cell.length_a   1.000
_cell.length_b   1.000
_cell.length_c   1.000
_cell.angle_alpha   90.00
_cell.angle_beta   90.00
_cell.angle_gamma   90.00
#
_symmetry.space_group_name_H-M   'P 1'
#
loop_
_entity.id
_entity.type
_entity.pdbx_description
1 polymer ?
#
loop_
_entity_poly.entity_id
_entity_poly.type
_entity_poly.pdbx_seq_one_letter_code
_entity_poly.pdbx_strand_id
1 'polypeptide(L)'
;MSPNYSRDPPFPYVRSRCFTVHEHTPPYPPPPIPTKLTQREKTERIRLSLLQRSILHPPQGGSLGTSTVEFEISYALQAGEEHRSQVLAVNILKTSSDCLKKNVTRAVAKVYDPLYYDHTNCRDPFSATDLSYATEAAVYNRLADLQGTVIPAYYGSYSLELPVDQSTTRTVRLILMEFIQGYSMQELEPAKFLQSERKRIMKLVIDGESAIYTRDICLMDKHPRNVMVVQSCDASQSVSRIVHIDFEKSSLSRMWKAPICSYAAPNFLPGTFISPLLRWHESWDVQKNFQAWIDWDYQSWLEEEYAHTKSSITPEMRDVFLPAEDSDAST
;
A
#
# COMPACT_ATOMS: atom_id res chain seq x y z
N MET A 1 -4.41 14.02 -33.37
CA MET A 1 -5.27 12.83 -33.23
C MET A 1 -5.47 12.60 -31.74
N SER A 2 -6.71 12.64 -31.27
CA SER A 2 -7.05 12.38 -29.86
C SER A 2 -6.98 10.89 -29.57
N PRO A 3 -6.59 10.46 -28.35
CA PRO A 3 -6.56 9.04 -28.00
C PRO A 3 -7.96 8.41 -28.08
N ASN A 4 -8.03 7.15 -28.49
CA ASN A 4 -9.27 6.38 -28.50
C ASN A 4 -9.47 5.71 -27.13
N TYR A 5 -10.32 6.31 -26.29
CA TYR A 5 -10.61 5.82 -24.94
C TYR A 5 -11.83 4.88 -24.85
N SER A 6 -12.30 4.28 -25.96
CA SER A 6 -13.39 3.30 -25.87
C SER A 6 -13.00 2.11 -25.00
N ARG A 7 -13.81 1.83 -23.97
CA ARG A 7 -13.63 0.75 -22.98
C ARG A 7 -14.78 -0.25 -23.10
N ASP A 8 -14.78 -1.01 -24.18
CA ASP A 8 -15.48 -2.29 -24.22
C ASP A 8 -14.54 -3.33 -23.58
N PRO A 9 -14.98 -4.32 -22.77
CA PRO A 9 -16.36 -4.61 -22.32
C PRO A 9 -16.76 -3.86 -21.02
N PRO A 10 -18.03 -4.02 -20.54
CA PRO A 10 -18.52 -3.39 -19.32
C PRO A 10 -17.65 -3.66 -18.08
N PHE A 11 -17.69 -2.74 -17.13
CA PHE A 11 -16.95 -2.85 -15.87
C PHE A 11 -17.27 -4.17 -15.12
N PRO A 12 -16.29 -5.06 -14.92
CA PRO A 12 -16.56 -6.43 -14.45
C PRO A 12 -16.70 -6.55 -12.94
N TYR A 13 -16.22 -5.57 -12.16
CA TYR A 13 -16.14 -5.64 -10.70
C TYR A 13 -17.43 -5.16 -10.02
N VAL A 14 -18.54 -5.83 -10.34
CA VAL A 14 -19.88 -5.52 -9.82
C VAL A 14 -20.31 -6.50 -8.73
N ARG A 15 -21.21 -6.05 -7.84
CA ARG A 15 -21.75 -6.85 -6.73
C ARG A 15 -22.39 -8.17 -7.21
N SER A 16 -22.21 -9.23 -6.43
CA SER A 16 -22.66 -10.61 -6.68
C SER A 16 -21.99 -11.29 -7.88
N ARG A 17 -20.97 -10.66 -8.48
CA ARG A 17 -20.15 -11.33 -9.50
C ARG A 17 -19.18 -12.29 -8.83
N CYS A 18 -19.11 -13.50 -9.37
CA CYS A 18 -18.17 -14.53 -8.91
C CYS A 18 -16.94 -14.57 -9.82
N PHE A 19 -15.78 -14.81 -9.21
CA PHE A 19 -14.51 -15.00 -9.90
C PHE A 19 -13.79 -16.22 -9.35
N THR A 20 -13.14 -16.96 -10.24
CA THR A 20 -12.17 -18.00 -9.90
C THR A 20 -10.79 -17.49 -10.24
N VAL A 21 -9.93 -17.47 -9.24
CA VAL A 21 -8.56 -16.95 -9.37
C VAL A 21 -7.55 -18.03 -9.07
N HIS A 22 -6.44 -18.00 -9.80
CA HIS A 22 -5.37 -18.99 -9.70
C HIS A 22 -4.23 -18.40 -8.91
N GLU A 23 -3.69 -19.16 -7.98
CA GLU A 23 -2.51 -18.75 -7.21
C GLU A 23 -1.39 -18.32 -8.13
N HIS A 24 -0.67 -17.29 -7.71
CA HIS A 24 0.41 -16.72 -8.48
C HIS A 24 1.56 -16.33 -7.55
N THR A 25 2.77 -16.70 -7.93
CA THR A 25 3.99 -16.19 -7.32
C THR A 25 4.49 -14.99 -8.12
N PRO A 26 4.43 -13.76 -7.57
CA PRO A 26 4.94 -12.58 -8.24
C PRO A 26 6.43 -12.69 -8.53
N PRO A 27 6.93 -12.11 -9.64
CA PRO A 27 8.36 -11.89 -9.81
C PRO A 27 8.87 -10.87 -8.78
N TYR A 28 10.19 -10.77 -8.63
CA TYR A 28 10.78 -9.67 -7.88
C TYR A 28 10.38 -8.33 -8.50
N PRO A 29 10.12 -7.26 -7.70
CA PRO A 29 9.64 -6.00 -8.25
C PRO A 29 10.59 -5.43 -9.30
N PRO A 30 10.05 -4.93 -10.43
CA PRO A 30 10.88 -4.35 -11.47
C PRO A 30 11.58 -3.08 -10.95
N PRO A 31 12.68 -2.66 -11.58
CA PRO A 31 13.32 -1.39 -11.25
C PRO A 31 12.35 -0.21 -11.42
N PRO A 32 12.64 0.96 -10.81
CA PRO A 32 11.79 2.13 -10.95
C PRO A 32 11.51 2.47 -12.42
N ILE A 33 10.23 2.65 -12.74
CA ILE A 33 9.78 2.88 -14.11
C ILE A 33 10.15 4.32 -14.53
N PRO A 34 10.57 4.55 -15.79
CA PRO A 34 10.77 5.90 -16.31
C PRO A 34 9.56 6.80 -16.09
N THR A 35 9.81 8.08 -15.80
CA THR A 35 8.77 9.09 -15.59
C THR A 35 8.10 9.56 -16.89
N LYS A 36 8.57 9.09 -18.05
CA LYS A 36 8.09 9.48 -19.37
C LYS A 36 7.88 8.26 -20.24
N LEU A 37 6.78 8.28 -21.00
CA LEU A 37 6.50 7.28 -22.01
C LEU A 37 7.58 7.19 -23.08
N THR A 38 7.86 5.97 -23.51
CA THR A 38 8.67 5.72 -24.71
C THR A 38 7.93 6.16 -25.97
N GLN A 39 8.66 6.36 -27.08
CA GLN A 39 8.03 6.72 -28.36
C GLN A 39 7.05 5.64 -28.85
N ARG A 40 7.35 4.37 -28.54
CA ARG A 40 6.47 3.23 -28.81
C ARG A 40 5.16 3.35 -28.04
N GLU A 41 5.21 3.53 -26.72
CA GLU A 41 4.01 3.67 -25.88
C GLU A 41 3.14 4.87 -26.31
N LYS A 42 3.76 6.00 -26.66
CA LYS A 42 3.04 7.17 -27.20
C LYS A 42 2.30 6.82 -28.49
N THR A 43 2.95 6.07 -29.38
CA THR A 43 2.35 5.65 -30.65
C THR A 43 1.19 4.69 -30.42
N GLU A 44 1.35 3.72 -29.51
CA GLU A 44 0.29 2.77 -29.14
C GLU A 44 -0.92 3.48 -28.54
N ARG A 45 -0.72 4.47 -27.66
CA ARG A 45 -1.83 5.27 -27.09
C ARG A 45 -2.66 6.02 -28.13
N ILE A 46 -2.07 6.38 -29.27
CA ILE A 46 -2.77 7.08 -30.35
C ILE A 46 -3.50 6.07 -31.25
N ARG A 47 -2.90 4.89 -31.48
CA ARG A 47 -3.36 3.94 -32.50
C ARG A 47 -4.29 2.84 -31.99
N LEU A 48 -4.18 2.47 -30.71
CA LEU A 48 -4.88 1.33 -30.13
C LEU A 48 -5.86 1.79 -29.06
N SER A 49 -7.00 1.09 -28.95
CA SER A 49 -7.91 1.28 -27.81
C SER A 49 -7.27 0.79 -26.50
N LEU A 50 -7.83 1.20 -25.36
CA LEU A 50 -7.35 0.75 -24.05
C LEU A 50 -7.43 -0.77 -23.91
N LEU A 51 -8.55 -1.36 -24.38
CA LEU A 51 -8.73 -2.81 -24.40
C LEU A 51 -7.65 -3.50 -25.25
N GLN A 52 -7.40 -3.03 -26.47
CA GLN A 52 -6.38 -3.60 -27.34
C GLN A 52 -4.99 -3.54 -26.70
N ARG A 53 -4.66 -2.44 -26.02
CA ARG A 53 -3.40 -2.33 -25.27
C ARG A 53 -3.35 -3.32 -24.10
N SER A 54 -4.46 -3.56 -23.42
CA SER A 54 -4.52 -4.55 -22.32
C SER A 54 -4.34 -6.00 -22.76
N ILE A 55 -4.75 -6.32 -23.99
CA ILE A 55 -4.49 -7.64 -24.59
C ILE A 55 -3.03 -7.72 -25.06
N LEU A 56 -2.50 -6.63 -25.63
CA LEU A 56 -1.12 -6.58 -26.13
C LEU A 56 -0.07 -6.64 -25.02
N HIS A 57 -0.40 -6.13 -23.83
CA HIS A 57 0.51 -6.03 -22.68
C HIS A 57 -0.05 -6.81 -21.47
N PRO A 58 0.00 -8.15 -21.49
CA PRO A 58 -0.37 -8.94 -20.33
C PRO A 58 0.60 -8.68 -19.16
N PRO A 59 0.16 -8.84 -17.90
CA PRO A 59 0.99 -8.62 -16.72
C PRO A 59 2.28 -9.45 -16.73
N GLN A 60 3.41 -8.83 -16.40
CA GLN A 60 4.73 -9.45 -16.59
C GLN A 60 5.09 -10.51 -15.54
N GLY A 61 5.68 -11.62 -16.02
CA GLY A 61 6.45 -12.58 -15.22
C GLY A 61 5.65 -13.41 -14.20
N GLY A 62 6.40 -14.00 -13.26
CA GLY A 62 5.90 -14.86 -12.18
C GLY A 62 5.52 -16.27 -12.63
N SER A 63 4.96 -17.06 -11.71
CA SER A 63 4.54 -18.44 -11.97
C SER A 63 3.17 -18.72 -11.37
N LEU A 64 2.33 -19.45 -12.11
CA LEU A 64 1.05 -19.92 -11.60
C LEU A 64 1.26 -21.08 -10.63
N GLY A 65 0.58 -21.01 -9.49
CA GLY A 65 0.44 -22.10 -8.55
C GLY A 65 -0.65 -23.08 -8.98
N THR A 66 -0.90 -24.07 -8.13
CA THR A 66 -1.94 -25.09 -8.37
C THR A 66 -3.24 -24.80 -7.61
N SER A 67 -3.19 -23.88 -6.66
CA SER A 67 -4.33 -23.51 -5.84
C SER A 67 -5.25 -22.53 -6.57
N THR A 68 -6.54 -22.63 -6.30
CA THR A 68 -7.56 -21.70 -6.79
C THR A 68 -8.44 -21.24 -5.64
N VAL A 69 -8.95 -20.01 -5.78
CA VAL A 69 -9.92 -19.42 -4.87
C VAL A 69 -11.11 -18.93 -5.70
N GLU A 70 -12.30 -19.37 -5.31
CA GLU A 70 -13.56 -18.85 -5.83
C GLU A 70 -14.12 -17.86 -4.81
N PHE A 71 -14.43 -16.65 -5.26
CA PHE A 71 -15.02 -15.62 -4.41
C PHE A 71 -16.14 -14.87 -5.12
N GLU A 72 -17.03 -14.29 -4.33
CA GLU A 72 -18.10 -13.39 -4.77
C GLU A 72 -17.83 -11.97 -4.30
N ILE A 73 -18.01 -10.97 -5.18
CA ILE A 73 -17.95 -9.57 -4.79
C ILE A 73 -19.15 -9.21 -3.92
N SER A 74 -18.90 -8.84 -2.66
CA SER A 74 -19.91 -8.28 -1.77
C SER A 74 -20.22 -6.83 -2.12
N TYR A 75 -19.19 -5.98 -2.19
CA TYR A 75 -19.28 -4.58 -2.58
C TYR A 75 -17.90 -3.99 -2.89
N ALA A 76 -17.86 -2.89 -3.63
CA ALA A 76 -16.64 -2.14 -3.88
C ALA A 76 -16.29 -1.26 -2.66
N LEU A 77 -15.05 -1.33 -2.20
CA LEU A 77 -14.48 -0.39 -1.22
C LEU A 77 -13.93 0.84 -1.95
N GLN A 78 -13.23 0.61 -3.06
CA GLN A 78 -12.73 1.65 -3.96
C GLN A 78 -12.61 1.04 -5.36
N ALA A 79 -13.52 1.39 -6.28
CA ALA A 79 -13.52 0.83 -7.62
C ALA A 79 -14.10 1.82 -8.63
N GLY A 80 -13.73 1.66 -9.90
CA GLY A 80 -14.13 2.51 -11.01
C GLY A 80 -12.94 3.02 -11.82
N GLU A 81 -13.21 4.00 -12.67
CA GLU A 81 -12.22 4.62 -13.55
C GLU A 81 -11.20 5.45 -12.75
N GLU A 82 -10.00 5.63 -13.32
CA GLU A 82 -8.92 6.48 -12.80
C GLU A 82 -8.32 6.04 -11.45
N HIS A 83 -8.73 4.86 -10.96
CA HIS A 83 -8.14 4.23 -9.80
C HIS A 83 -6.94 3.37 -10.20
N ARG A 84 -5.89 3.40 -9.40
CA ARG A 84 -4.67 2.59 -9.63
C ARG A 84 -4.89 1.10 -9.44
N SER A 85 -5.86 0.77 -8.59
CA SER A 85 -6.31 -0.59 -8.30
C SER A 85 -7.78 -0.57 -7.89
N GLN A 86 -8.43 -1.71 -8.04
CA GLN A 86 -9.83 -1.94 -7.68
C GLN A 86 -9.84 -2.71 -6.36
N VAL A 87 -10.36 -2.11 -5.29
CA VAL A 87 -10.42 -2.69 -3.95
C VAL A 87 -11.84 -3.13 -3.66
N LEU A 88 -12.01 -4.43 -3.43
CA LEU A 88 -13.31 -5.09 -3.36
C LEU A 88 -13.41 -5.88 -2.06
N ALA A 89 -14.51 -5.73 -1.33
CA ALA A 89 -14.86 -6.67 -0.26
C ALA A 89 -15.47 -7.92 -0.90
N VAL A 90 -14.94 -9.10 -0.57
CA VAL A 90 -15.33 -10.37 -1.19
C VAL A 90 -15.66 -11.44 -0.15
N ASN A 91 -16.62 -12.32 -0.48
CA ASN A 91 -16.90 -13.54 0.27
C ASN A 91 -16.17 -14.70 -0.39
N ILE A 92 -15.41 -15.46 0.41
CA ILE A 92 -14.72 -16.65 -0.08
C ILE A 92 -15.73 -17.80 -0.16
N LEU A 93 -15.93 -18.34 -1.36
CA LEU A 93 -16.89 -19.41 -1.61
C LEU A 93 -16.24 -20.79 -1.52
N LYS A 94 -15.10 -20.97 -2.20
CA LYS A 94 -14.36 -22.24 -2.27
C LYS A 94 -12.87 -22.02 -2.41
N THR A 95 -12.08 -22.97 -1.91
CA THR A 95 -10.64 -23.08 -2.17
C THR A 95 -10.32 -24.51 -2.62
N SER A 96 -9.43 -24.66 -3.60
CA SER A 96 -9.02 -26.00 -4.06
C SER A 96 -7.94 -26.65 -3.18
N SER A 97 -7.29 -25.88 -2.31
CA SER A 97 -6.23 -26.31 -1.39
C SER A 97 -6.33 -25.57 -0.04
N ASP A 98 -5.46 -25.92 0.93
CA ASP A 98 -5.24 -25.19 2.19
C ASP A 98 -4.53 -23.82 1.96
N CYS A 99 -4.60 -23.23 0.75
CA CYS A 99 -3.97 -21.94 0.40
C CYS A 99 -4.45 -20.76 1.27
N LEU A 100 -5.67 -20.84 1.78
CA LEU A 100 -6.19 -19.93 2.79
C LEU A 100 -6.19 -20.62 4.15
N LYS A 101 -5.84 -19.87 5.21
CA LYS A 101 -6.03 -20.34 6.59
C LYS A 101 -7.48 -20.81 6.74
N LYS A 102 -7.68 -21.96 7.39
CA LYS A 102 -9.02 -22.51 7.65
C LYS A 102 -9.89 -21.42 8.31
N ASN A 103 -11.10 -21.23 7.78
CA ASN A 103 -12.15 -20.29 8.23
C ASN A 103 -12.13 -18.85 7.68
N VAL A 104 -11.33 -18.52 6.65
CA VAL A 104 -11.48 -17.22 5.98
C VAL A 104 -12.76 -17.25 5.12
N THR A 105 -13.81 -16.55 5.57
CA THR A 105 -15.08 -16.41 4.83
C THR A 105 -15.22 -15.06 4.14
N ARG A 106 -14.43 -14.07 4.56
CA ARG A 106 -14.44 -12.70 4.03
C ARG A 106 -13.03 -12.16 3.88
N ALA A 107 -12.77 -11.49 2.77
CA ALA A 107 -11.47 -10.91 2.45
C ALA A 107 -11.62 -9.59 1.68
N VAL A 108 -10.49 -8.94 1.44
CA VAL A 108 -10.36 -7.84 0.47
C VAL A 108 -9.58 -8.35 -0.73
N ALA A 109 -10.14 -8.19 -1.92
CA ALA A 109 -9.44 -8.38 -3.18
C ALA A 109 -8.99 -7.02 -3.72
N LYS A 110 -7.68 -6.83 -3.86
CA LYS A 110 -7.10 -5.65 -4.52
C LYS A 110 -6.61 -6.06 -5.91
N VAL A 111 -7.31 -5.60 -6.94
CA VAL A 111 -7.11 -5.96 -8.35
C VAL A 111 -6.33 -4.88 -9.06
N TYR A 112 -5.24 -5.28 -9.71
CA TYR A 112 -4.34 -4.42 -10.47
C TYR A 112 -4.71 -4.53 -11.94
N ASP A 113 -5.75 -3.79 -12.33
CA ASP A 113 -6.30 -3.80 -13.68
C ASP A 113 -5.89 -2.54 -14.45
N PRO A 114 -4.93 -2.63 -15.39
CA PRO A 114 -4.42 -1.47 -16.10
C PRO A 114 -5.45 -0.85 -17.04
N LEU A 115 -6.56 -1.52 -17.35
CA LEU A 115 -7.64 -0.99 -18.20
C LEU A 115 -8.40 0.18 -17.53
N TYR A 116 -8.48 0.17 -16.20
CA TYR A 116 -9.19 1.19 -15.41
C TYR A 116 -8.26 2.22 -14.78
N TYR A 117 -6.96 2.11 -15.05
CA TYR A 117 -5.95 3.04 -14.59
C TYR A 117 -6.05 4.40 -15.33
N ASP A 118 -5.52 5.46 -14.73
CA ASP A 118 -5.40 6.77 -15.39
C ASP A 118 -4.41 6.74 -16.57
N HIS A 119 -4.95 6.74 -17.80
CA HIS A 119 -4.17 6.77 -19.05
C HIS A 119 -3.79 8.18 -19.52
N THR A 120 -4.18 9.24 -18.80
CA THR A 120 -3.76 10.62 -19.11
C THR A 120 -2.36 10.92 -18.56
N ASN A 121 -1.91 10.12 -17.60
CA ASN A 121 -0.61 10.27 -16.94
C ASN A 121 0.59 10.04 -17.90
N CYS A 122 1.74 10.64 -17.58
CA CYS A 122 3.00 10.49 -18.31
C CYS A 122 3.70 9.13 -18.11
N ARG A 123 3.21 8.30 -17.18
CA ARG A 123 3.68 6.93 -16.94
C ARG A 123 2.80 5.91 -17.66
N ASP A 124 3.42 4.82 -18.13
CA ASP A 124 2.68 3.73 -18.75
C ASP A 124 1.90 2.91 -17.69
N PRO A 125 0.56 2.78 -17.81
CA PRO A 125 -0.24 2.10 -16.81
C PRO A 125 0.06 0.62 -16.65
N PHE A 126 0.45 -0.10 -17.70
CA PHE A 126 0.76 -1.53 -17.61
C PHE A 126 1.99 -1.74 -16.73
N SER A 127 3.07 -1.01 -17.02
CA SER A 127 4.27 -1.02 -16.19
C SER A 127 3.98 -0.59 -14.75
N ALA A 128 3.22 0.50 -14.57
CA ALA A 128 2.90 1.03 -13.24
C ALA A 128 2.09 0.04 -12.39
N THR A 129 1.15 -0.65 -13.02
CA THR A 129 0.29 -1.66 -12.39
C THR A 129 1.11 -2.89 -11.99
N ASP A 130 2.01 -3.36 -12.85
CA ASP A 130 2.93 -4.47 -12.55
C ASP A 130 3.88 -4.14 -11.39
N LEU A 131 4.46 -2.93 -11.37
CA LEU A 131 5.30 -2.49 -10.26
C LEU A 131 4.52 -2.41 -8.95
N SER A 132 3.30 -1.87 -8.99
CA SER A 132 2.44 -1.74 -7.81
C SER A 132 2.10 -3.11 -7.21
N TYR A 133 1.67 -4.05 -8.07
CA TYR A 133 1.37 -5.43 -7.68
C TYR A 133 2.59 -6.14 -7.07
N ALA A 134 3.72 -6.14 -7.79
CA ALA A 134 4.91 -6.85 -7.34
C ALA A 134 5.47 -6.25 -6.04
N THR A 135 5.50 -4.91 -5.93
CA THR A 135 5.98 -4.21 -4.73
C THR A 135 5.13 -4.55 -3.52
N GLU A 136 3.81 -4.45 -3.63
CA GLU A 136 2.91 -4.70 -2.51
C GLU A 136 2.95 -6.16 -2.04
N ALA A 137 2.99 -7.12 -2.97
CA ALA A 137 3.17 -8.53 -2.63
C ALA A 137 4.53 -8.80 -1.95
N ALA A 138 5.61 -8.15 -2.42
CA ALA A 138 6.92 -8.27 -1.78
C ALA A 138 6.98 -7.66 -0.37
N VAL A 139 6.26 -6.55 -0.14
CA VAL A 139 6.12 -5.95 1.19
C VAL A 139 5.41 -6.93 2.14
N TYR A 140 4.27 -7.50 1.74
CA TYR A 140 3.57 -8.48 2.57
C TYR A 140 4.45 -9.70 2.92
N ASN A 141 5.22 -10.21 1.95
CA ASN A 141 6.16 -11.31 2.19
C ASN A 141 7.27 -10.94 3.19
N ARG A 142 7.81 -9.72 3.11
CA ARG A 142 8.87 -9.25 4.03
C ARG A 142 8.36 -8.97 5.44
N LEU A 143 7.09 -8.59 5.56
CA LEU A 143 6.43 -8.24 6.83
C LEU A 143 5.58 -9.39 7.39
N ALA A 144 5.91 -10.64 7.06
CA ALA A 144 5.11 -11.82 7.42
C ALA A 144 4.79 -11.91 8.92
N ASP A 145 5.70 -11.47 9.78
CA ASP A 145 5.57 -11.48 11.23
C ASP A 145 4.72 -10.32 11.80
N LEU A 146 4.41 -9.29 10.99
CA LEU A 146 3.51 -8.19 11.36
C LEU A 146 2.06 -8.42 10.89
N GLN A 147 1.84 -9.41 10.04
CA GLN A 147 0.53 -9.72 9.48
C GLN A 147 -0.52 -10.09 10.54
N GLY A 148 -1.71 -9.51 10.42
CA GLY A 148 -2.79 -9.67 11.39
C GLY A 148 -2.60 -8.86 12.69
N THR A 149 -1.54 -8.05 12.77
CA THR A 149 -1.29 -7.12 13.89
C THR A 149 -1.38 -5.68 13.38
N VAL A 150 -0.25 -5.10 12.96
CA VAL A 150 -0.14 -3.72 12.46
C VAL A 150 -0.31 -3.59 10.95
N ILE A 151 -0.39 -4.72 10.23
CA ILE A 151 -0.77 -4.79 8.80
C ILE A 151 -1.80 -5.92 8.59
N PRO A 152 -2.59 -5.92 7.50
CA PRO A 152 -3.52 -6.99 7.20
C PRO A 152 -2.83 -8.35 7.07
N ALA A 153 -3.53 -9.42 7.45
CA ALA A 153 -3.08 -10.76 7.06
C ALA A 153 -3.09 -10.91 5.53
N TYR A 154 -2.00 -11.43 4.96
CA TYR A 154 -1.87 -11.66 3.52
C TYR A 154 -2.33 -13.08 3.18
N TYR A 155 -3.27 -13.18 2.25
CA TYR A 155 -3.87 -14.45 1.83
C TYR A 155 -3.33 -14.94 0.48
N GLY A 156 -2.37 -14.21 -0.09
CA GLY A 156 -1.65 -14.61 -1.29
C GLY A 156 -1.90 -13.71 -2.48
N SER A 157 -1.20 -14.06 -3.54
CA SER A 157 -1.22 -13.43 -4.85
C SER A 157 -1.91 -14.34 -5.85
N TYR A 158 -2.67 -13.74 -6.77
CA TYR A 158 -3.50 -14.49 -7.70
C TYR A 158 -3.57 -13.83 -9.08
N SER A 159 -3.92 -14.65 -10.07
CA SER A 159 -4.25 -14.28 -11.45
C SER A 159 -5.73 -14.49 -11.71
N LEU A 160 -6.33 -13.55 -12.43
CA LEU A 160 -7.70 -13.62 -12.88
C LEU A 160 -7.74 -13.46 -14.40
N GLU A 161 -8.41 -14.38 -15.09
CA GLU A 161 -8.71 -14.28 -16.51
C GLU A 161 -10.07 -13.61 -16.70
N LEU A 162 -10.09 -12.47 -17.40
CA LEU A 162 -11.31 -11.75 -17.72
C LEU A 162 -11.68 -11.95 -19.19
N PRO A 163 -12.90 -12.40 -19.51
CA PRO A 163 -13.33 -12.55 -20.89
C PRO A 163 -13.45 -11.17 -21.56
N VAL A 164 -12.87 -11.05 -22.75
CA VAL A 164 -13.06 -9.90 -23.64
C VAL A 164 -14.14 -10.23 -24.66
N ASP A 165 -14.01 -11.39 -25.29
CA ASP A 165 -14.95 -11.98 -26.23
C ASP A 165 -15.00 -13.51 -26.03
N GLN A 166 -15.57 -14.26 -26.98
CA GLN A 166 -15.71 -15.72 -26.88
C GLN A 166 -14.38 -16.50 -26.95
N SER A 167 -13.33 -15.88 -27.50
CA SER A 167 -12.03 -16.51 -27.77
C SER A 167 -10.85 -15.85 -27.05
N THR A 168 -11.05 -14.62 -26.59
CA THR A 168 -9.98 -13.79 -26.03
C THR A 168 -10.24 -13.51 -24.55
N THR A 169 -9.25 -13.77 -23.72
CA THR A 169 -9.20 -13.30 -22.33
C THR A 169 -8.09 -12.29 -22.16
N ARG A 170 -8.20 -11.49 -21.09
CA ARG A 170 -7.10 -10.67 -20.59
C ARG A 170 -6.81 -11.06 -19.15
N THR A 171 -5.54 -11.24 -18.83
CA THR A 171 -5.09 -11.55 -17.48
C THR A 171 -4.95 -10.29 -16.65
N VAL A 172 -5.42 -10.32 -15.40
CA VAL A 172 -5.15 -9.29 -14.39
C VAL A 172 -4.59 -9.94 -13.13
N ARG A 173 -3.79 -9.18 -12.37
CA ARG A 173 -3.21 -9.65 -11.10
C ARG A 173 -4.01 -9.09 -9.94
N LEU A 174 -4.08 -9.84 -8.86
CA LEU A 174 -4.67 -9.37 -7.62
C LEU A 174 -3.99 -9.98 -6.41
N ILE A 175 -4.21 -9.35 -5.26
CA ILE A 175 -3.89 -9.92 -3.96
C ILE A 175 -5.16 -10.07 -3.13
N LEU A 176 -5.18 -11.11 -2.30
CA LEU A 176 -6.19 -11.27 -1.26
C LEU A 176 -5.56 -10.93 0.09
N MET A 177 -6.28 -10.18 0.91
CA MET A 177 -5.84 -9.79 2.25
C MET A 177 -7.02 -9.76 3.23
N GLU A 178 -6.70 -9.66 4.52
CA GLU A 178 -7.66 -9.55 5.61
C GLU A 178 -8.65 -8.41 5.40
N PHE A 179 -9.94 -8.68 5.60
CA PHE A 179 -10.94 -7.64 5.72
C PHE A 179 -10.88 -7.02 7.11
N ILE A 180 -10.43 -5.76 7.20
CA ILE A 180 -10.35 -5.03 8.45
C ILE A 180 -11.72 -4.43 8.78
N GLN A 181 -12.32 -4.90 9.88
CA GLN A 181 -13.55 -4.31 10.42
C GLN A 181 -13.22 -3.05 11.22
N GLY A 182 -13.03 -1.94 10.52
CA GLY A 182 -12.75 -0.63 11.09
C GLY A 182 -12.99 0.46 10.06
N TYR A 183 -12.56 1.67 10.39
CA TYR A 183 -12.65 2.84 9.51
C TYR A 183 -11.26 3.38 9.23
N SER A 184 -11.02 3.92 8.04
CA SER A 184 -9.80 4.68 7.82
C SER A 184 -9.81 5.93 8.70
N MET A 185 -8.62 6.42 9.09
CA MET A 185 -8.51 7.68 9.82
C MET A 185 -9.05 8.87 9.01
N GLN A 186 -9.21 8.73 7.68
CA GLN A 186 -9.83 9.77 6.85
C GLN A 186 -11.36 9.79 6.95
N GLU A 187 -12.00 8.67 7.22
CA GLU A 187 -13.46 8.57 7.38
C GLU A 187 -13.94 8.93 8.78
N LEU A 188 -13.03 8.93 9.75
CA LEU A 188 -13.33 9.29 11.12
C LEU A 188 -13.27 10.81 11.31
N GLU A 189 -14.11 11.29 12.23
CA GLU A 189 -14.13 12.70 12.64
C GLU A 189 -13.28 12.88 13.90
N PRO A 190 -12.07 13.47 13.82
CA PRO A 190 -11.15 13.54 14.96
C PRO A 190 -11.73 14.27 16.17
N ALA A 191 -12.64 15.23 15.95
CA ALA A 191 -13.33 15.98 17.00
C ALA A 191 -14.19 15.12 17.92
N LYS A 192 -14.54 13.89 17.52
CA LYS A 192 -15.28 12.92 18.36
C LYS A 192 -14.38 12.16 19.34
N PHE A 193 -13.06 12.30 19.22
CA PHE A 193 -12.09 11.63 20.08
C PHE A 193 -11.48 12.62 21.06
N LEU A 194 -11.30 12.18 22.31
CA LEU A 194 -10.55 12.93 23.30
C LEU A 194 -9.11 13.12 22.81
N GLN A 195 -8.47 14.22 23.22
CA GLN A 195 -7.10 14.49 22.81
C GLN A 195 -6.15 13.35 23.23
N SER A 196 -6.35 12.76 24.42
CA SER A 196 -5.58 11.60 24.88
C SER A 196 -5.73 10.37 23.98
N GLU A 197 -6.93 10.14 23.44
CA GLU A 197 -7.18 9.05 22.49
C GLU A 197 -6.51 9.32 21.14
N ARG A 198 -6.55 10.56 20.65
CA ARG A 198 -5.85 10.96 19.43
C ARG A 198 -4.34 10.86 19.56
N LYS A 199 -3.76 11.27 20.69
CA LYS A 199 -2.34 11.04 21.02
C LYS A 199 -2.00 9.55 20.99
N ARG A 200 -2.83 8.71 21.61
CA ARG A 200 -2.66 7.25 21.58
C ARG A 200 -2.75 6.68 20.17
N ILE A 201 -3.70 7.13 19.34
CA ILE A 201 -3.80 6.72 17.93
C ILE A 201 -2.53 7.10 17.18
N MET A 202 -2.07 8.35 17.29
CA MET A 202 -0.85 8.81 16.64
C MET A 202 0.38 8.01 17.09
N LYS A 203 0.50 7.69 18.38
CA LYS A 203 1.54 6.80 18.89
C LYS A 203 1.49 5.42 18.21
N LEU A 204 0.32 4.80 18.11
CA LEU A 204 0.16 3.50 17.45
C LEU A 204 0.48 3.56 15.94
N VAL A 205 0.20 4.68 15.27
CA VAL A 205 0.62 4.91 13.88
C VAL A 205 2.15 4.89 13.78
N ILE A 206 2.83 5.67 14.62
CA ILE A 206 4.29 5.78 14.63
C ILE A 206 4.94 4.45 15.03
N ASP A 207 4.41 3.76 16.03
CA ASP A 207 4.93 2.46 16.49
C ASP A 207 4.76 1.38 15.39
N GLY A 208 3.60 1.33 14.73
CA GLY A 208 3.35 0.42 13.62
C GLY A 208 4.25 0.71 12.41
N GLU A 209 4.42 1.98 12.05
CA GLU A 209 5.33 2.37 10.97
C GLU A 209 6.79 2.09 11.33
N SER A 210 7.18 2.28 12.59
CA SER A 210 8.52 1.95 13.08
C SER A 210 8.79 0.45 12.99
N ALA A 211 7.81 -0.40 13.33
CA ALA A 211 7.92 -1.85 13.16
C ALA A 211 8.10 -2.22 11.69
N ILE A 212 7.34 -1.61 10.78
CA ILE A 212 7.51 -1.78 9.33
C ILE A 212 8.91 -1.32 8.88
N TYR A 213 9.34 -0.15 9.35
CA TYR A 213 10.63 0.44 9.04
C TYR A 213 11.77 -0.48 9.44
N THR A 214 11.74 -1.12 10.60
CA THR A 214 12.80 -2.05 11.04
C THR A 214 12.97 -3.30 10.17
N ARG A 215 12.02 -3.61 9.27
CA ARG A 215 12.07 -4.73 8.31
C ARG A 215 12.49 -4.29 6.91
N ASP A 216 13.26 -3.21 6.85
CA ASP A 216 13.75 -2.61 5.62
C ASP A 216 12.65 -2.19 4.62
N ILE A 217 11.52 -1.71 5.13
CA ILE A 217 10.42 -1.16 4.32
C ILE A 217 10.17 0.30 4.71
N CYS A 218 10.18 1.20 3.72
CA CYS A 218 9.78 2.59 3.95
C CYS A 218 8.39 2.86 3.38
N LEU A 219 7.46 3.28 4.25
CA LEU A 219 6.14 3.77 3.82
C LEU A 219 6.29 5.17 3.22
N MET A 220 6.04 5.27 1.91
CA MET A 220 6.17 6.54 1.17
C MET A 220 4.87 7.36 1.13
N ASP A 221 3.73 6.76 1.48
CA ASP A 221 2.40 7.39 1.44
C ASP A 221 1.74 7.35 2.83
N LYS A 222 2.41 8.01 3.80
CA LYS A 222 1.95 8.14 5.18
C LYS A 222 0.79 9.15 5.25
N HIS A 223 -0.43 8.66 5.07
CA HIS A 223 -1.64 9.48 5.03
C HIS A 223 -2.80 8.80 5.79
N PRO A 224 -3.73 9.55 6.42
CA PRO A 224 -4.88 8.99 7.14
C PRO A 224 -5.72 7.95 6.38
N ARG A 225 -5.82 8.03 5.05
CA ARG A 225 -6.51 7.04 4.20
C ARG A 225 -5.86 5.65 4.22
N ASN A 226 -4.57 5.59 4.53
CA ASN A 226 -3.78 4.36 4.52
C ASN A 226 -3.62 3.77 5.93
N VAL A 227 -4.42 4.25 6.88
CA VAL A 227 -4.40 3.81 8.28
C VAL A 227 -5.82 3.50 8.73
N MET A 228 -6.08 2.24 9.07
CA MET A 228 -7.35 1.78 9.62
C MET A 228 -7.32 1.81 11.15
N VAL A 229 -8.37 2.33 11.75
CA VAL A 229 -8.63 2.29 13.20
C VAL A 229 -9.65 1.21 13.48
N VAL A 230 -9.24 0.19 14.23
CA VAL A 230 -10.13 -0.87 14.73
C VAL A 230 -10.54 -0.49 16.15
N GLN A 231 -11.82 -0.20 16.34
CA GLN A 231 -12.37 0.16 17.66
C GLN A 231 -12.69 -1.09 18.48
N SER A 232 -12.52 -1.01 19.80
CA SER A 232 -12.97 -2.08 20.69
C SER A 232 -14.43 -1.86 21.08
N CYS A 233 -15.15 -2.95 21.33
CA CYS A 233 -16.46 -2.88 22.01
C CYS A 233 -16.33 -2.68 23.52
N ASP A 234 -15.11 -2.75 24.08
CA ASP A 234 -14.87 -2.64 25.51
C ASP A 234 -14.74 -1.18 25.97
N ALA A 235 -15.40 -0.84 27.07
CA ALA A 235 -15.55 0.54 27.57
C ALA A 235 -14.24 1.17 28.06
N SER A 236 -13.18 0.38 28.28
CA SER A 236 -11.89 0.85 28.79
C SER A 236 -10.92 1.34 27.70
N GLN A 237 -11.10 0.91 26.43
CA GLN A 237 -10.24 1.31 25.32
C GLN A 237 -11.05 1.48 24.04
N SER A 238 -11.25 2.71 23.59
CA SER A 238 -11.97 2.99 22.34
C SER A 238 -11.27 2.44 21.09
N VAL A 239 -9.95 2.22 21.13
CA VAL A 239 -9.14 1.73 20.01
C VAL A 239 -8.44 0.43 20.39
N SER A 240 -8.74 -0.63 19.64
CA SER A 240 -8.15 -1.97 19.79
C SER A 240 -6.79 -2.07 19.08
N ARG A 241 -6.71 -1.64 17.82
CA ARG A 241 -5.45 -1.61 17.06
C ARG A 241 -5.49 -0.64 15.87
N ILE A 242 -4.31 -0.28 15.40
CA ILE A 242 -4.08 0.45 14.15
C ILE A 242 -3.50 -0.51 13.11
N VAL A 243 -4.01 -0.43 11.88
CA VAL A 243 -3.57 -1.27 10.76
C VAL A 243 -3.17 -0.39 9.58
N HIS A 244 -1.90 -0.45 9.18
CA HIS A 244 -1.39 0.20 7.98
C HIS A 244 -1.79 -0.60 6.75
N ILE A 245 -2.33 0.07 5.73
CA ILE A 245 -2.77 -0.54 4.48
C ILE A 245 -2.15 0.19 3.28
N ASP A 246 -2.35 -0.37 2.08
CA ASP A 246 -1.90 0.20 0.80
C ASP A 246 -0.38 0.37 0.69
N PHE A 247 0.31 -0.71 0.29
CA PHE A 247 1.78 -0.71 0.18
C PHE A 247 2.32 -0.49 -1.23
N GLU A 248 1.48 -0.14 -2.20
CA GLU A 248 1.85 -0.06 -3.63
C GLU A 248 3.00 0.94 -3.92
N LYS A 249 3.15 1.97 -3.06
CA LYS A 249 4.19 3.02 -3.17
C LYS A 249 5.38 2.79 -2.23
N SER A 250 5.38 1.71 -1.44
CA SER A 250 6.43 1.49 -0.45
C SER A 250 7.78 1.25 -1.11
N SER A 251 8.85 1.68 -0.45
CA SER A 251 10.20 1.29 -0.84
C SER A 251 10.58 -0.02 -0.15
N LEU A 252 11.13 -0.97 -0.90
CA LEU A 252 11.78 -2.17 -0.36
C LEU A 252 13.16 -1.90 0.24
N SER A 253 13.37 -0.67 0.69
CA SER A 253 14.54 -0.22 1.43
C SER A 253 14.14 0.90 2.39
N ARG A 254 14.99 1.16 3.38
CA ARG A 254 14.83 2.27 4.33
C ARG A 254 15.37 3.61 3.81
N MET A 255 15.85 3.63 2.56
CA MET A 255 16.40 4.84 1.95
C MET A 255 15.27 5.81 1.63
N TRP A 256 15.28 6.96 2.31
CA TRP A 256 14.39 8.07 2.01
C TRP A 256 14.97 8.90 0.86
N LYS A 257 14.15 9.19 -0.16
CA LYS A 257 14.40 10.10 -1.31
C LYS A 257 15.88 10.39 -1.63
N ALA A 258 16.45 9.64 -2.59
CA ALA A 258 17.71 10.02 -3.23
C ALA A 258 17.55 11.40 -3.90
N PRO A 259 18.45 12.38 -3.64
CA PRO A 259 19.89 12.16 -3.46
C PRO A 259 20.45 12.41 -2.05
N ILE A 260 19.64 12.83 -1.07
CA ILE A 260 20.16 13.24 0.26
C ILE A 260 20.76 12.04 1.01
N CYS A 261 20.12 10.87 0.94
CA CYS A 261 20.60 9.66 1.61
C CYS A 261 21.64 8.84 0.81
N SER A 262 21.94 9.16 -0.46
CA SER A 262 22.72 8.23 -1.31
C SER A 262 24.19 8.10 -0.93
N TYR A 263 24.74 9.02 -0.14
CA TYR A 263 26.16 9.00 0.24
C TYR A 263 26.42 8.57 1.69
N ALA A 264 25.43 8.69 2.58
CA ALA A 264 25.58 8.40 4.02
C ALA A 264 24.79 7.17 4.52
N ALA A 265 23.84 6.66 3.71
CA ALA A 265 23.01 5.50 4.03
C ALA A 265 23.73 4.14 4.23
N PRO A 266 24.89 3.82 3.60
CA PRO A 266 25.48 2.48 3.72
C PRO A 266 25.88 2.11 5.16
N ASN A 267 26.21 3.11 6.00
CA ASN A 267 26.67 2.87 7.38
C ASN A 267 25.52 2.61 8.36
N PHE A 268 24.27 2.94 7.99
CA PHE A 268 23.10 2.79 8.87
C PHE A 268 22.10 1.75 8.36
N LEU A 269 22.20 1.32 7.11
CA LEU A 269 21.22 0.45 6.46
C LEU A 269 21.94 -0.71 5.75
N PRO A 270 21.53 -1.98 5.92
CA PRO A 270 20.39 -2.47 6.70
C PRO A 270 20.71 -2.70 8.21
N GLY A 271 19.67 -2.82 9.04
CA GLY A 271 19.79 -3.28 10.44
C GLY A 271 19.91 -2.23 11.56
N THR A 272 20.46 -1.02 11.33
CA THR A 272 20.57 -0.02 12.42
C THR A 272 19.22 0.59 12.77
N PHE A 273 18.83 0.56 14.05
CA PHE A 273 17.60 1.21 14.51
C PHE A 273 17.70 2.73 14.35
N ILE A 274 16.70 3.33 13.69
CA ILE A 274 16.60 4.78 13.54
C ILE A 274 15.39 5.27 14.34
N SER A 275 15.68 6.10 15.33
CA SER A 275 14.69 6.61 16.28
C SER A 275 13.51 7.30 15.57
N PRO A 276 12.26 7.11 16.04
CA PRO A 276 11.11 7.90 15.61
C PRO A 276 11.33 9.41 15.75
N LEU A 277 12.11 9.85 16.75
CA LEU A 277 12.48 11.26 16.94
C LEU A 277 13.12 11.91 15.70
N LEU A 278 13.80 11.12 14.86
CA LEU A 278 14.40 11.62 13.61
C LEU A 278 13.45 11.50 12.43
N ARG A 279 12.75 10.36 12.31
CA ARG A 279 11.93 10.02 11.13
C ARG A 279 10.57 10.70 11.11
N TRP A 280 10.05 11.05 12.27
CA TRP A 280 8.76 11.70 12.48
C TRP A 280 8.92 13.14 12.98
N HIS A 281 10.15 13.68 12.92
CA HIS A 281 10.46 15.06 13.25
C HIS A 281 9.64 16.04 12.40
N GLU A 282 9.23 17.16 12.99
CA GLU A 282 8.33 18.10 12.33
C GLU A 282 8.87 18.70 11.03
N SER A 283 10.19 18.82 10.90
CA SER A 283 10.83 19.35 9.69
C SER A 283 10.72 18.44 8.46
N TRP A 284 10.22 17.21 8.62
CA TRP A 284 9.86 16.35 7.49
C TRP A 284 8.41 16.53 7.00
N ASP A 285 7.60 17.32 7.71
CA ASP A 285 6.21 17.62 7.37
C ASP A 285 5.26 16.41 7.26
N VAL A 286 5.69 15.21 7.66
CA VAL A 286 4.87 13.99 7.63
C VAL A 286 3.62 14.16 8.50
N GLN A 287 3.76 14.78 9.66
CA GLN A 287 2.69 15.12 10.60
C GLN A 287 1.63 16.05 9.99
N LYS A 288 1.98 16.87 8.98
CA LYS A 288 1.00 17.75 8.31
C LYS A 288 -0.10 16.95 7.60
N ASN A 289 0.21 15.74 7.13
CA ASN A 289 -0.82 14.83 6.58
C ASN A 289 -1.84 14.40 7.64
N PHE A 290 -1.50 14.50 8.92
CA PHE A 290 -2.32 14.13 10.08
C PHE A 290 -2.81 15.35 10.87
N GLN A 291 -2.71 16.57 10.34
CA GLN A 291 -3.02 17.81 11.08
C GLN A 291 -4.43 17.84 11.69
N ALA A 292 -5.42 17.21 11.05
CA ALA A 292 -6.77 17.13 11.59
C ALA A 292 -6.86 16.33 12.91
N TRP A 293 -5.88 15.47 13.16
CA TRP A 293 -5.78 14.64 14.36
C TRP A 293 -4.94 15.28 15.48
N ILE A 294 -4.20 16.35 15.19
CA ILE A 294 -3.17 16.92 16.05
C ILE A 294 -3.55 18.37 16.39
N ASP A 295 -3.89 18.61 17.65
CA ASP A 295 -4.20 19.94 18.21
C ASP A 295 -3.39 20.24 19.49
N TRP A 296 -2.25 19.55 19.64
CA TRP A 296 -1.28 19.74 20.71
C TRP A 296 0.08 20.10 20.12
N ASP A 297 1.02 20.49 20.99
CA ASP A 297 2.42 20.65 20.62
C ASP A 297 3.02 19.29 20.24
N TYR A 298 3.04 19.02 18.93
CA TYR A 298 3.42 17.73 18.37
C TYR A 298 4.88 17.37 18.65
N GLN A 299 5.80 18.31 18.45
CA GLN A 299 7.23 18.05 18.60
C GLN A 299 7.58 17.79 20.07
N SER A 300 7.08 18.61 21.00
CA SER A 300 7.24 18.36 22.44
C SER A 300 6.66 17.01 22.86
N TRP A 301 5.48 16.64 22.36
CA TRP A 301 4.87 15.33 22.63
C TRP A 301 5.70 14.18 22.06
N LEU A 302 6.20 14.30 20.82
CA LEU A 302 7.04 13.29 20.18
C LEU A 302 8.32 13.05 20.99
N GLU A 303 8.96 14.13 21.45
CA GLU A 303 10.16 14.08 22.29
C GLU A 303 9.91 13.42 23.64
N GLU A 304 8.77 13.68 24.28
CA GLU A 304 8.39 13.05 25.54
C GLU A 304 8.13 11.55 25.35
N GLU A 305 7.28 11.17 24.39
CA GLU A 305 6.89 9.77 24.15
C GLU A 305 8.07 8.88 23.76
N TYR A 306 8.98 9.41 22.95
CA TYR A 306 10.14 8.70 22.43
C TYR A 306 11.45 9.12 23.10
N ALA A 307 11.40 9.79 24.26
CA ALA A 307 12.61 10.17 25.01
C ALA A 307 13.54 8.96 25.26
N HIS A 308 12.95 7.78 25.48
CA HIS A 308 13.66 6.52 25.72
C HIS A 308 14.52 6.05 24.53
N THR A 309 14.30 6.56 23.31
CA THR A 309 15.13 6.25 22.14
C THR A 309 16.22 7.30 21.88
N LYS A 310 16.26 8.40 22.66
CA LYS A 310 17.21 9.51 22.44
C LYS A 310 18.67 9.05 22.53
N SER A 311 18.98 8.11 23.41
CA SER A 311 20.34 7.57 23.58
C SER A 311 20.83 6.72 22.40
N SER A 312 19.94 6.30 21.49
CA SER A 312 20.33 5.55 20.29
C SER A 312 20.71 6.46 19.12
N ILE A 313 20.57 7.77 19.26
CA ILE A 313 20.80 8.74 18.19
C ILE A 313 22.26 9.21 18.24
N THR A 314 23.02 8.92 17.18
CA THR A 314 24.38 9.45 17.02
C THR A 314 24.36 10.81 16.31
N PRO A 315 25.42 11.64 16.44
CA PRO A 315 25.55 12.89 15.67
C PRO A 315 25.39 12.66 14.16
N GLU A 316 26.02 11.61 13.63
CA GLU A 316 25.94 11.27 12.21
C GLU A 316 24.51 10.88 11.79
N MET A 317 23.73 10.25 12.67
CA MET A 317 22.31 10.00 12.39
C MET A 317 21.52 11.31 12.32
N ARG A 318 21.81 12.31 13.17
CA ARG A 318 21.14 13.62 13.09
C ARG A 318 21.45 14.29 11.77
N ASP A 319 22.72 14.32 11.37
CA ASP A 319 23.16 14.97 10.13
C ASP A 319 22.52 14.35 8.87
N VAL A 320 22.24 13.04 8.91
CA VAL A 320 21.63 12.31 7.79
C VAL A 320 20.11 12.39 7.78
N PHE A 321 19.48 12.32 8.96
CA PHE A 321 18.03 12.15 9.10
C PHE A 321 17.31 13.41 9.60
N LEU A 322 18.00 14.53 9.79
CA LEU A 322 17.40 15.86 9.99
C LEU A 322 17.93 16.84 8.93
N PRO A 323 17.13 17.83 8.53
CA PRO A 323 17.62 18.92 7.70
C PRO A 323 18.66 19.75 8.46
N ALA A 324 19.60 20.35 7.73
CA ALA A 324 20.79 21.01 8.28
C ALA A 324 20.48 22.17 9.26
N GLU A 325 19.30 22.77 9.20
CA GLU A 325 18.91 23.91 10.04
C GLU A 325 18.55 23.52 11.49
N ASP A 326 18.24 22.24 11.77
CA ASP A 326 17.83 21.75 13.10
C ASP A 326 18.96 21.07 13.90
N SER A 327 20.15 20.96 13.33
CA SER A 327 21.29 20.27 13.96
C SER A 327 21.85 20.99 15.20
N ASP A 328 21.59 22.30 15.33
CA ASP A 328 22.16 23.16 16.38
C ASP A 328 21.24 23.39 17.60
N ALA A 329 19.99 22.90 17.58
CA ALA A 329 19.01 23.20 18.64
C ALA A 329 19.02 22.23 19.85
N SER A 330 19.97 21.28 19.91
CA SER A 330 19.99 20.22 20.94
C SER A 330 21.31 20.13 21.72
N THR A 331 21.88 21.25 22.15
CA THR A 331 22.99 21.26 23.15
C THR A 331 22.51 21.61 24.55
#